data_AF-A0A5B8U8N9-F1
#
_entry.id   AF-A0A5B8U8N9-F1
#
_cell.length_a   1.000
_cell.length_b   1.000
_cell.length_c   1.000
_cell.angle_alpha   90.00
_cell.angle_beta   90.00
_cell.angle_gamma   90.00
#
_symmetry.space_group_name_H-M   'P 1'
#
loop_
_entity.id
_entity.type
_entity.pdbx_description
1 polymer ?
#
loop_
_entity_poly.entity_id
_entity_poly.type
_entity_poly.pdbx_seq_one_letter_code
_entity_poly.pdbx_strand_id
1 'polypeptide(L)' 'MRQVVGVSADLVVEGVAGEDGERFAGRVIAMVCDEVADQAPSATATWLLVADDRRPAPLWVAMTDVQGQRLGR' A
#
# COMPACT_ATOMS: atom_id res chain seq x y z
N MET A 1 -9.35 9.47 -12.78
CA MET A 1 -10.49 8.98 -11.98
C MET A 1 -9.89 8.13 -10.88
N ARG A 2 -10.32 8.29 -9.63
CA ARG A 2 -9.69 7.56 -8.51
C ARG A 2 -10.49 6.29 -8.21
N GLN A 3 -9.89 5.13 -8.46
CA GLN A 3 -10.52 3.83 -8.23
C GLN A 3 -9.96 3.20 -6.96
N VAL A 4 -10.84 2.67 -6.11
CA VAL A 4 -10.46 1.82 -4.97
C VAL A 4 -10.67 0.38 -5.38
N VAL A 5 -9.62 -0.44 -5.26
CA VAL A 5 -9.66 -1.87 -5.57
C VAL A 5 -9.35 -2.65 -4.30
N GLY A 6 -10.25 -3.54 -3.89
CA GLY A 6 -10.00 -4.46 -2.79
C GLY A 6 -8.96 -5.51 -3.22
N VAL A 7 -8.02 -5.82 -2.33
CA VAL A 7 -6.95 -6.79 -2.61
C VAL A 7 -7.25 -8.07 -1.85
N SER A 8 -7.56 -9.16 -2.57
CA SER A 8 -7.81 -10.48 -1.97
C SER A 8 -6.53 -11.30 -1.81
N ALA A 9 -5.46 -10.94 -2.53
CA ALA A 9 -4.16 -11.58 -2.40
C ALA A 9 -3.61 -11.40 -0.99
N ASP A 10 -2.91 -12.41 -0.47
CA ASP A 10 -2.19 -12.29 0.79
C ASP A 10 -0.87 -11.56 0.55
N LEU A 11 -0.92 -10.32 0.07
CA LEU A 11 0.28 -9.53 -0.19
C LEU A 11 0.71 -8.85 1.11
N VAL A 12 1.90 -9.17 1.60
CA VAL A 12 2.52 -8.52 2.76
C VAL A 12 3.58 -7.55 2.27
N VAL A 13 3.52 -6.31 2.77
CA VAL A 13 4.48 -5.25 2.47
C VAL A 13 5.10 -4.71 3.75
N GLU A 14 6.33 -4.24 3.63
CA GLU A 14 7.04 -3.55 4.70
C GLU A 14 7.82 -2.36 4.17
N GLY A 15 8.05 -1.37 5.04
CA GLY A 15 8.73 -0.15 4.68
C GLY A 15 8.67 0.90 5.78
N VAL A 16 8.87 2.16 5.36
CA VAL A 16 8.96 3.31 6.24
C VAL A 16 8.15 4.45 5.63
N ALA A 17 7.13 4.93 6.34
CA ALA A 17 6.21 5.96 5.87
C ALA A 17 6.02 7.08 6.90
N GLY A 18 5.53 8.24 6.43
CA GLY A 18 5.33 9.42 7.26
C GLY A 18 6.60 10.23 7.51
N GLU A 19 6.43 11.48 7.95
CA GLU A 19 7.54 12.43 8.17
C GLU A 19 8.53 11.96 9.25
N ASP A 20 8.03 11.22 10.25
CA ASP A 20 8.81 10.68 11.36
C ASP A 20 9.51 9.35 11.04
N GLY A 21 9.36 8.83 9.82
CA GLY A 21 9.97 7.58 9.39
C GLY A 21 9.42 6.36 10.13
N GLU A 22 8.10 6.27 10.24
CA GLU A 22 7.45 5.20 10.98
C GLU A 22 7.46 3.89 10.18
N ARG A 23 7.92 2.80 10.81
CA ARG A 23 7.97 1.48 10.16
C ARG A 23 6.58 0.87 10.04
N PHE A 24 6.30 0.23 8.91
CA PHE A 24 5.12 -0.60 8.70
C PHE A 24 5.51 -2.00 8.20
N ALA A 25 4.71 -2.99 8.55
CA ALA A 25 4.82 -4.37 8.07
C ALA A 25 3.44 -5.02 8.19
N GLY A 26 2.77 -5.28 7.07
CA GLY A 26 1.38 -5.72 7.14
C GLY A 26 0.80 -6.16 5.80
N ARG A 27 -0.43 -6.67 5.85
CA ARG A 27 -1.15 -7.15 4.67
C ARG A 27 -1.81 -6.00 3.92
N VAL A 28 -1.67 -5.98 2.61
CA VAL A 28 -2.42 -5.07 1.73
C VAL A 28 -3.86 -5.55 1.63
N ILE A 29 -4.81 -4.70 2.00
CA ILE A 29 -6.25 -5.00 1.97
C ILE A 29 -6.99 -4.20 0.89
N ALA A 30 -6.45 -3.06 0.49
CA ALA A 30 -6.95 -2.27 -0.64
C ALA A 30 -5.81 -1.50 -1.30
N MET A 31 -6.01 -1.14 -2.55
CA MET A 31 -5.13 -0.25 -3.30
C MET A 31 -5.94 0.84 -3.98
N VAL A 32 -5.34 2.00 -4.12
CA VAL A 32 -5.91 3.14 -4.82
C VAL A 32 -4.90 3.63 -5.83
N CYS A 33 -5.31 3.61 -7.09
CA CYS A 33 -4.55 4.17 -8.20
C CYS A 33 -5.32 5.36 -8.76
N ASP A 34 -4.62 6.45 -9.04
CA ASP A 34 -5.16 7.46 -9.94
C ASP A 34 -4.96 6.97 -11.38
N GLU A 35 -6.06 6.64 -12.05
CA GLU A 35 -6.03 6.44 -13.50
C GLU A 35 -5.86 7.81 -14.16
N VAL A 36 -4.67 8.03 -14.70
CA VAL A 36 -4.43 9.04 -15.73
C VAL A 36 -4.79 8.37 -17.05
N ALA A 37 -5.75 8.93 -17.79
CA ALA A 37 -6.15 8.41 -19.09
C ALA A 37 -4.91 8.17 -19.97
N ASP A 38 -4.84 6.98 -20.59
CA ASP A 38 -3.75 6.53 -21.45
C ASP A 38 -2.37 6.31 -20.79
N GLN A 39 -2.29 6.22 -19.45
CA GLN A 39 -1.05 5.86 -18.75
C GLN A 39 -1.25 4.70 -17.78
N ALA A 40 -0.25 3.82 -17.71
CA ALA A 40 -0.21 2.79 -16.68
C ALA A 40 -0.14 3.45 -15.28
N PRO A 41 -0.78 2.87 -14.25
CA PRO A 41 -0.70 3.37 -12.89
C PRO A 41 0.76 3.51 -12.46
N SER A 42 1.18 4.71 -12.06
CA SER A 42 2.53 4.93 -11.54
C SER A 42 2.60 4.54 -10.07
N ALA A 43 3.78 4.08 -9.62
CA ALA A 43 4.03 3.84 -8.19
C ALA A 43 3.84 5.13 -7.36
N THR A 44 4.17 6.29 -7.92
CA THR A 44 3.96 7.60 -7.28
C THR A 44 2.49 8.00 -7.12
N ALA A 45 1.59 7.43 -7.94
CA ALA A 45 0.15 7.66 -7.88
C ALA A 45 -0.61 6.49 -7.21
N THR A 46 0.11 5.53 -6.62
CA THR A 46 -0.48 4.34 -6.01
C THR A 46 -0.33 4.38 -4.50
N TRP A 47 -1.46 4.21 -3.80
CA TRP A 47 -1.54 4.11 -2.36
C TRP A 47 -2.07 2.74 -1.95
N LEU A 48 -1.51 2.18 -0.88
CA LEU A 48 -1.90 0.89 -0.32
C LEU A 48 -2.52 1.10 1.05
N LEU A 49 -3.66 0.44 1.31
CA LEU A 49 -4.20 0.31 2.65
C LEU A 49 -3.61 -0.96 3.27
N VAL A 50 -2.85 -0.80 4.34
CA VAL A 50 -2.11 -1.88 4.98
C VAL A 50 -2.66 -2.13 6.38
N ALA A 51 -3.06 -3.37 6.64
CA ALA A 51 -3.36 -3.87 7.97
C ALA A 51 -2.07 -4.39 8.61
N ASP A 52 -1.49 -3.58 9.50
CA ASP A 52 -0.31 -3.92 10.31
C ASP A 52 -0.77 -4.39 11.68
N ASP A 53 -0.46 -5.64 12.05
CA ASP A 53 -0.91 -6.27 13.31
C ASP A 53 -0.43 -5.54 14.57
N ARG A 54 0.59 -4.68 14.44
CA ARG A 54 1.12 -3.88 15.54
C ARG A 54 0.30 -2.61 15.78
N ARG A 55 -0.68 -2.32 14.92
CA ARG A 55 -1.47 -1.09 14.95
C ARG A 55 -2.96 -1.39 15.08
N PRO A 56 -3.70 -0.57 15.84
CA PRO A 56 -5.13 -0.78 16.01
C PRO A 56 -5.95 -0.43 14.77
N ALA A 57 -5.40 0.37 13.85
CA ALA A 57 -6.07 0.79 12.62
C ALA A 57 -5.16 0.57 11.40
N PRO A 58 -5.74 0.26 10.23
CA PRO A 58 -5.00 0.23 8.98
C PRO A 58 -4.39 1.58 8.65
N LEU A 59 -3.28 1.56 7.93
CA LEU A 59 -2.58 2.77 7.48
C LEU A 59 -2.58 2.87 5.96
N TRP A 60 -2.68 4.09 5.44
CA TRP A 60 -2.41 4.37 4.03
C TRP A 60 -0.90 4.62 3.87
N VAL A 61 -0.26 3.87 2.99
CA VAL A 61 1.15 4.08 2.61
C VAL A 61 1.25 4.33 1.11
N ALA A 62 2.20 5.18 0.70
CA ALA A 62 2.51 5.30 -0.70
C ALA A 62 3.28 4.05 -1.17
N MET A 63 3.04 3.61 -2.40
CA MET A 63 3.80 2.48 -2.96
C MET A 63 5.31 2.77 -3.01
N THR A 64 5.71 4.04 -3.07
CA THR A 64 7.11 4.49 -3.01
C THR A 64 7.78 4.26 -1.66
N ASP A 65 6.99 4.09 -0.59
CA ASP A 65 7.49 3.87 0.77
C ASP A 65 7.74 2.38 1.06
N VAL A 66 7.29 1.50 0.16
CA VAL A 66 7.46 0.05 0.25
C VAL A 66 8.90 -0.33 -0.09
N GLN A 67 9.55 -1.03 0.83
CA GLN A 67 10.94 -1.48 0.70
C GLN A 67 11.04 -2.99 0.50
N GLY A 68 10.02 -3.73 0.93
CA GLY A 68 9.92 -5.18 0.79
C GLY A 68 8.49 -5.61 0.51
N GLN A 69 8.34 -6.61 -0.36
CA GLN A 69 7.05 -7.24 -0.64
C GLN A 69 7.21 -8.75 -0.75
N ARG A 70 6.22 -9.48 -0.22
CA ARG A 70 6.15 -10.94 -0.35
C ARG A 70 4.70 -11.38 -0.39
N LEU A 71 4.45 -12.49 -1.09
CA LEU A 71 3.22 -13.23 -0.89
C LEU A 71 3.30 -13.93 0.47
N GLY A 72 2.25 -13.76 1.28
CA GLY A 72 1.98 -14.55 2.45
C GLY A 72 1.82 -16.01 2.06
N ARG A 73 2.27 -16.89 2.96
CA ARG A 73 2.09 -18.34 2.83
C ARG A 73 0.78 -18.74 3.45
#